data_AF-A0A952CYR8-F1
#
_entry.id   AF-A0A952CYR8-F1
#
_cell.length_a   1.000
_cell.length_b   1.000
_cell.length_c   1.000
_cell.angle_alpha   90.00
_cell.angle_beta   90.00
_cell.angle_gamma   90.00
#
_symmetry.space_group_name_H-M   'P 1'
#
loop_
_entity.id
_entity.type
_entity.pdbx_description
1 polymer ?
#
loop_
_entity_poly.entity_id
_entity_poly.type
_entity_poly.pdbx_seq_one_letter_code
_entity_poly.pdbx_strand_id
1 'polypeptide(L)' 'MVTRKPERPEIEALLEKVRGHTLTEAELRVQKISFVYGNAPMDSQITRESAERAVDRTLISLGQA' A
#
# COMPACT_ATOMS: atom_id res chain seq x y z
N MET A 1 16.11 -20.54 9.62
CA MET A 1 15.24 -21.48 8.88
C MET A 1 13.94 -20.78 8.55
N VAL A 2 13.56 -20.65 7.28
CA VAL A 2 12.23 -20.15 6.89
C VAL A 2 11.28 -21.35 6.90
N THR A 3 10.29 -21.35 7.79
CA THR A 3 9.23 -22.37 7.81
C THR A 3 8.27 -22.16 6.65
N ARG A 4 7.71 -23.24 6.10
CA ARG A 4 6.66 -23.14 5.08
C ARG A 4 5.50 -22.32 5.62
N LYS A 5 5.01 -21.36 4.82
CA LYS A 5 3.82 -20.59 5.16
C LYS A 5 2.63 -21.55 5.31
N PRO A 6 1.79 -21.40 6.34
CA PRO A 6 0.57 -22.19 6.47
C PRO A 6 -0.37 -21.94 5.30
N GLU A 7 -1.12 -22.98 4.90
CA GLU A 7 -2.17 -22.86 3.88
C GLU A 7 -3.25 -21.88 4.35
N ARG A 8 -3.73 -21.05 3.42
CA ARG A 8 -4.76 -20.03 3.69
C ARG A 8 -5.74 -20.00 2.52
N PRO A 9 -6.63 -21.00 2.39
CA PRO A 9 -7.50 -21.17 1.23
C PRO A 9 -8.41 -19.96 1.00
N GLU A 10 -8.82 -19.28 2.06
CA GLU A 10 -9.62 -18.04 1.95
C GLU A 10 -8.84 -16.91 1.27
N ILE A 11 -7.54 -16.76 1.57
CA ILE A 11 -6.70 -15.75 0.93
C ILE A 11 -6.45 -16.13 -0.53
N GLU A 12 -6.22 -17.41 -0.82
CA GLU A 12 -6.02 -17.89 -2.18
C GLU A 12 -7.27 -17.66 -3.05
N ALA A 13 -8.46 -17.91 -2.51
CA ALA A 13 -9.71 -17.62 -3.19
C ALA A 13 -9.90 -16.11 -3.45
N LEU A 14 -9.51 -15.25 -2.50
CA LEU A 14 -9.56 -13.79 -2.69
C LEU A 14 -8.56 -13.34 -3.76
N LEU A 15 -7.34 -13.88 -3.76
CA LEU A 15 -6.32 -13.59 -4.76
C LEU A 15 -6.75 -14.02 -6.16
N GLU A 16 -7.41 -15.19 -6.28
CA GLU A 16 -7.94 -15.65 -7.56
C GLU A 16 -9.03 -14.72 -8.09
N LYS A 17 -9.94 -14.26 -7.22
CA LYS A 17 -11.01 -13.33 -7.60
C LYS A 17 -10.51 -12.00 -8.16
N VAL A 18 -9.36 -11.53 -7.67
CA VAL A 18 -8.77 -10.25 -8.11
C VAL A 18 -7.66 -10.43 -9.16
N ARG A 19 -7.37 -11.67 -9.56
CA ARG A 19 -6.32 -11.98 -10.54
C ARG A 19 -6.64 -11.28 -11.87
N GLY A 20 -5.66 -10.58 -12.42
CA GLY A 20 -5.80 -9.86 -13.70
C GLY A 20 -6.49 -8.49 -13.59
N HIS A 21 -6.98 -8.11 -12.41
CA HIS A 21 -7.45 -6.75 -12.18
C HIS A 21 -6.28 -5.76 -12.19
N THR A 22 -6.32 -4.80 -13.11
CA THR A 22 -5.36 -3.69 -13.16
C THR A 22 -5.95 -2.50 -12.44
N LEU A 23 -5.30 -2.04 -11.38
CA LEU A 23 -5.72 -0.85 -10.65
C LEU A 23 -5.62 0.39 -11.53
N THR A 24 -6.66 1.21 -11.50
CA THR A 24 -6.61 2.59 -12.02
C THR A 24 -5.73 3.47 -11.13
N GLU A 25 -5.27 4.60 -11.64
CA GLU A 25 -4.48 5.54 -10.83
C GLU A 25 -5.26 6.05 -9.61
N ALA A 26 -6.56 6.27 -9.75
CA ALA A 26 -7.42 6.68 -8.64
C ALA A 26 -7.49 5.61 -7.54
N GLU A 27 -7.68 4.34 -7.92
CA GLU A 27 -7.70 3.22 -6.96
C GLU A 27 -6.32 3.03 -6.31
N LEU A 28 -5.25 3.12 -7.10
CA LEU A 28 -3.88 3.04 -6.60
C LEU A 28 -3.59 4.16 -5.59
N ARG A 29 -4.03 5.40 -5.86
CA ARG A 29 -3.91 6.53 -4.95
C ARG A 29 -4.62 6.27 -3.63
N VAL A 30 -5.86 5.77 -3.67
CA VAL A 30 -6.62 5.41 -2.45
C VAL A 30 -5.91 4.31 -1.65
N GLN A 31 -5.33 3.31 -2.32
CA GLN A 31 -4.57 2.26 -1.65
C GLN A 31 -3.30 2.78 -0.99
N LYS A 32 -2.54 3.66 -1.67
CA LYS A 32 -1.34 4.30 -1.10
C LYS A 32 -1.69 5.12 0.15
N ILE A 33 -2.77 5.90 0.13
CA ILE A 33 -3.25 6.66 1.30
C ILE A 33 -3.53 5.71 2.48
N SER A 34 -4.29 4.65 2.20
CA SER A 34 -4.68 3.65 3.20
C SER A 34 -3.46 2.92 3.77
N PHE A 35 -2.45 2.65 2.94
CA PHE A 35 -1.20 2.05 3.38
C PHE A 35 -0.42 2.97 4.32
N VAL A 36 -0.18 4.22 3.93
CA VAL A 36 0.60 5.17 4.75
C VAL A 36 -0.10 5.42 6.09
N TYR A 37 -1.40 5.70 6.07
CA TYR A 37 -2.15 5.97 7.29
C TYR A 37 -2.35 4.70 8.14
N GLY A 38 -2.68 3.56 7.53
CA GLY A 38 -2.94 2.31 8.23
C GLY A 38 -1.70 1.65 8.84
N ASN A 39 -0.50 2.01 8.37
CA ASN A 39 0.77 1.56 8.93
C ASN A 39 1.47 2.67 9.75
N ALA A 40 0.80 3.80 9.98
CA ALA A 40 1.35 4.86 10.82
C ALA A 40 1.56 4.35 12.27
N PRO A 41 2.75 4.56 12.87
CA PRO A 41 2.94 4.28 14.30
C PRO A 41 1.92 5.03 15.15
N MET A 42 1.46 4.41 16.24
CA MET A 42 0.42 4.97 17.12
C MET A 42 0.83 6.32 17.75
N ASP A 43 2.12 6.54 17.91
CA ASP A 43 2.73 7.76 18.45
C ASP A 43 3.14 8.78 17.37
N SER A 44 2.88 8.48 16.10
CA SER A 44 3.17 9.39 14.99
C SER A 44 2.11 10.48 14.84
N GLN A 45 2.49 11.58 14.20
CA GLN A 45 1.58 12.68 13.83
C GLN A 45 0.96 12.48 12.42
N ILE A 46 1.06 11.27 11.86
CA ILE A 46 0.56 10.99 10.51
C ILE A 46 -0.96 10.89 10.57
N THR A 47 -1.64 11.89 10.02
CA THR A 47 -3.08 11.87 9.81
C THR A 47 -3.41 11.39 8.40
N ARG A 48 -4.66 10.94 8.19
CA ARG A 48 -5.16 10.62 6.86
C ARG A 48 -4.97 11.78 5.88
N GLU A 49 -5.27 13.00 6.30
CA GLU A 49 -5.13 14.21 5.50
C GLU A 49 -3.66 14.48 5.11
N SER A 50 -2.73 14.22 6.02
CA SER A 50 -1.29 14.32 5.73
C SER A 50 -0.83 13.25 4.73
N ALA A 51 -1.35 12.03 4.83
CA ALA A 51 -1.09 10.96 3.88
C ALA A 51 -1.63 11.29 2.49
N GLU A 52 -2.86 11.82 2.40
CA GLU A 52 -3.47 12.29 1.14
C GLU A 52 -2.60 13.32 0.41
N ARG A 53 -2.01 14.27 1.13
CA ARG A 53 -1.07 15.24 0.55
C ARG A 53 0.26 14.63 0.11
N ALA A 54 0.72 13.60 0.81
CA ALA A 54 2.02 12.97 0.56
C ALA A 54 2.01 12.03 -0.64
N VAL A 55 0.90 11.32 -0.87
CA VAL A 55 0.79 10.26 -1.89
C VAL A 55 1.00 10.79 -3.32
N ASP A 56 0.67 12.06 -3.57
CA ASP A 56 0.86 12.70 -4.87
C ASP A 56 2.28 13.28 -5.05
N ARG A 57 3.07 13.35 -3.96
CA ARG A 57 4.46 13.81 -3.97
C ARG A 57 5.41 12.62 -4.07
N THR A 58 5.67 12.18 -5.30
CA THR A 58 6.81 11.30 -5.56
C THR A 58 8.08 12.16 -5.59
N LEU A 59 8.86 12.15 -4.50
CA LEU A 59 10.21 12.71 -4.52
C LEU A 59 11.13 11.77 -5.30
N ILE A 60 11.20 11.94 -6.62
CA ILE A 60 12.31 11.40 -7.39
C ILE A 60 13.48 12.36 -7.15
N SER A 61 14.40 11.98 -6.25
CA SER A 61 15.74 12.55 -6.31
C SER A 61 16.37 12.05 -7.62
N LEU A 62 16.17 12.80 -8.69
CA LEU A 62 17.03 12.73 -9.86
C LEU A 62 18.42 13.13 -9.36
N GLY A 63 19.37 12.21 -9.50
CA GLY A 63 20.65 12.22 -8.80
C GLY A 63 21.38 13.56 -8.84
N GLN A 64 22.06 13.86 -7.73
CA GLN A 64 23.25 14.71 -7.76
C GLN A 64 24.28 13.98 -8.64
N ALA A 65 24.60 14.60 -9.78
CA ALA A 65 25.75 14.28 -10.63
C ALA A 65 27.01 14.99 -10.08
#